data_AF-A0A7M7GDA0-F1
#
_entry.id   AF-A0A7M7GDA0-F1
#
_cell.length_a   1.000
_cell.length_b   1.000
_cell.length_c   1.000
_cell.angle_alpha   90.00
_cell.angle_beta   90.00
_cell.angle_gamma   90.00
#
_symmetry.space_group_name_H-M   'P 1'
#
loop_
_entity.id
_entity.type
_entity.pdbx_description
1 polymer ?
#
loop_
_entity_poly.entity_id
_entity_poly.type
_entity_poly.pdbx_seq_one_letter_code
_entity_poly.pdbx_strand_id
1 'polypeptide(L)'
;MDNNHIMQCDLFHRDKLEELYKFLHRCIDEICNSTGPNFQHFKNVQWTKEEFNNVHKHISTFLHNPSCLYVDEEKMPLEYHEFPEHVQQAILTCLRVRKNQLTNALLYEYSSRHILTMLEFDWRLKYVMGSSKMASIREPLLQLDLILKEKQANQILELELNKDELDLVINAIETVIS
;
A
#
# COMPACT_ATOMS: atom_id res chain seq x y z
N MET A 1 -28.83 -8.33 1.80
CA MET A 1 -29.66 -8.98 0.77
C MET A 1 -29.50 -8.21 -0.55
N ASP A 2 -28.29 -7.73 -0.89
CA ASP A 2 -28.17 -6.56 -1.78
C ASP A 2 -27.14 -6.69 -2.92
N ASN A 3 -26.53 -7.87 -3.14
CA ASN A 3 -25.58 -8.04 -4.26
C ASN A 3 -26.27 -7.84 -5.62
N ASN A 4 -27.55 -8.18 -5.74
CA ASN A 4 -28.27 -8.15 -7.01
C ASN A 4 -28.52 -6.72 -7.55
N HIS A 5 -28.52 -5.70 -6.67
CA HIS A 5 -28.70 -4.31 -7.10
C HIS A 5 -27.38 -3.66 -7.54
N ILE A 6 -26.25 -4.08 -6.93
CA ILE A 6 -24.90 -3.62 -7.29
C ILE A 6 -24.56 -4.09 -8.72
N MET A 7 -24.93 -5.31 -9.09
CA MET A 7 -24.65 -5.89 -10.42
C MET A 7 -25.46 -5.25 -11.56
N GLN A 8 -26.45 -4.41 -11.26
CA GLN A 8 -27.25 -3.64 -12.23
C GLN A 8 -26.81 -2.17 -12.32
N CYS A 9 -25.69 -1.80 -11.70
CA CYS A 9 -25.21 -0.42 -11.70
C CYS A 9 -24.85 0.06 -13.12
N ASP A 10 -25.16 1.32 -13.42
CA ASP A 10 -24.89 1.98 -14.71
C ASP A 10 -23.39 1.94 -15.10
N LEU A 11 -22.49 1.79 -14.12
CA LEU A 11 -21.05 1.60 -14.36
C LEU A 11 -20.72 0.33 -15.14
N PHE A 12 -21.51 -0.72 -14.92
CA PHE A 12 -21.28 -2.03 -15.51
C PHE A 12 -21.91 -2.16 -16.90
N HIS A 13 -22.41 -1.07 -17.50
CA HIS A 13 -22.72 -1.09 -18.93
C HIS A 13 -21.45 -1.09 -19.78
N ARG A 14 -21.45 -1.87 -20.87
CA ARG A 14 -20.31 -1.97 -21.80
C ARG A 14 -19.89 -0.63 -22.40
N ASP A 15 -20.83 0.32 -22.50
CA ASP A 15 -20.57 1.64 -23.06
C ASP A 15 -19.70 2.54 -22.16
N LYS A 16 -19.44 2.11 -20.90
CA LYS A 16 -18.71 2.91 -19.90
C LYS A 16 -17.44 2.22 -19.38
N LEU A 17 -16.85 1.33 -20.18
CA LEU A 17 -15.63 0.60 -19.81
C LEU A 17 -14.48 1.52 -19.37
N GLU A 18 -14.27 2.68 -20.00
CA GLU A 18 -13.22 3.61 -19.58
C GLU A 18 -13.43 4.15 -18.17
N GLU A 19 -14.67 4.47 -17.80
CA GLU A 19 -15.00 4.93 -16.46
C GLU A 19 -14.87 3.80 -15.43
N LEU A 20 -15.16 2.56 -15.83
CA LEU A 20 -14.92 1.37 -15.01
C LEU A 20 -13.43 1.18 -14.72
N TYR A 21 -12.57 1.28 -15.74
CA TYR A 21 -11.12 1.21 -15.58
C TYR A 21 -10.60 2.32 -14.65
N LYS A 22 -11.04 3.56 -14.86
CA LYS A 22 -10.69 4.69 -13.98
C LYS A 22 -11.13 4.43 -12.55
N PHE A 23 -12.35 3.93 -12.34
CA PHE A 23 -12.88 3.62 -11.02
C PHE A 23 -12.06 2.53 -10.32
N LEU A 24 -11.80 1.41 -11.00
CA LEU A 24 -10.98 0.31 -10.46
C LEU A 24 -9.57 0.78 -10.10
N HIS A 25 -8.92 1.57 -10.96
CA HIS A 25 -7.61 2.13 -10.66
C HIS A 25 -7.64 3.05 -9.45
N ARG A 26 -8.68 3.87 -9.29
CA ARG A 26 -8.85 4.73 -8.11
C ARG A 26 -9.12 3.95 -6.83
N CYS A 27 -9.86 2.85 -6.88
CA CYS A 27 -10.00 1.95 -5.74
C CYS A 27 -8.66 1.33 -5.34
N ILE A 28 -7.85 0.91 -6.30
CA ILE A 28 -6.50 0.39 -6.02
C ILE A 28 -5.58 1.50 -5.47
N ASP A 29 -5.68 2.73 -6.00
CA ASP A 29 -4.94 3.89 -5.50
C ASP A 29 -5.22 4.12 -4.00
N GLU A 30 -6.48 4.05 -3.60
CA GLU A 30 -6.88 4.20 -2.19
C GLU A 30 -6.18 3.19 -1.28
N ILE A 31 -6.15 1.92 -1.69
CA ILE A 31 -5.48 0.85 -0.94
C ILE A 31 -3.97 1.11 -0.89
N CYS A 32 -3.40 1.65 -1.97
CA CYS A 32 -1.99 2.03 -2.05
C CYS A 32 -1.68 3.38 -1.37
N ASN A 33 -2.51 3.83 -0.41
CA ASN A 33 -2.36 5.10 0.33
C ASN A 33 -2.40 6.38 -0.52
N SER A 34 -3.04 6.33 -1.69
CA SER A 34 -3.28 7.49 -2.56
C SER A 34 -4.75 7.93 -2.50
N THR A 35 -5.11 9.02 -3.19
CA THR A 35 -6.49 9.52 -3.20
C THR A 35 -7.45 8.52 -3.86
N GLY A 36 -8.46 8.07 -3.11
CA GLY A 36 -9.49 7.15 -3.61
C GLY A 36 -10.50 7.77 -4.59
N PRO A 37 -11.49 6.98 -5.04
CA PRO A 37 -12.49 7.44 -6.00
C PRO A 37 -13.39 8.49 -5.33
N ASN A 38 -13.60 9.62 -5.99
CA ASN A 38 -14.47 10.69 -5.51
C ASN A 38 -15.67 10.82 -6.46
N PHE A 39 -16.87 10.78 -5.87
CA PHE A 39 -18.17 10.93 -6.56
C PHE A 39 -18.19 12.07 -7.58
N GLN A 40 -17.56 13.20 -7.28
CA GLN A 40 -17.55 14.38 -8.17
C GLN A 40 -16.78 14.19 -9.47
N HIS A 41 -15.88 13.20 -9.55
CA HIS A 41 -15.09 12.91 -10.75
C HIS A 41 -15.85 12.01 -11.75
N PHE A 42 -16.89 11.30 -11.31
CA PHE A 42 -17.64 10.33 -12.11
C PHE A 42 -19.00 10.87 -12.58
N LYS A 43 -19.05 12.12 -13.05
CA LYS A 43 -20.29 12.78 -13.51
C LYS A 43 -20.91 12.15 -14.76
N ASN A 44 -20.14 11.38 -15.52
CA ASN A 44 -20.59 10.70 -16.74
C ASN A 44 -21.45 9.46 -16.44
N VAL A 45 -21.53 9.05 -15.18
CA VAL A 45 -22.30 7.90 -14.74
C VAL A 45 -23.44 8.35 -13.85
N GLN A 46 -24.65 7.85 -14.14
CA GLN A 46 -25.87 8.26 -13.45
C GLN A 46 -25.97 7.47 -12.15
N TRP A 47 -25.17 7.84 -11.14
CA TRP A 47 -25.23 7.20 -9.82
C TRP A 47 -25.84 8.13 -8.79
N THR A 48 -26.65 7.56 -7.92
CA THR A 48 -26.92 8.16 -6.61
C THR A 48 -25.68 8.02 -5.72
N LYS A 49 -25.56 8.91 -4.71
CA LYS A 49 -24.46 8.84 -3.74
C LYS A 49 -24.44 7.51 -2.97
N GLU A 50 -25.61 6.92 -2.74
CA GLU A 50 -25.75 5.63 -2.06
C GLU A 50 -25.24 4.48 -2.94
N GLU A 51 -25.60 4.44 -4.23
CA GLU A 51 -25.07 3.46 -5.19
C GLU A 51 -23.55 3.56 -5.31
N PHE A 52 -23.00 4.78 -5.43
CA PHE A 52 -21.55 5.00 -5.46
C PHE A 52 -20.88 4.38 -4.24
N ASN A 53 -21.37 4.69 -3.04
CA ASN A 53 -20.77 4.20 -1.80
C ASN A 53 -20.88 2.67 -1.69
N ASN A 54 -21.99 2.08 -2.13
CA ASN A 54 -22.18 0.64 -2.09
C ASN A 54 -21.24 -0.08 -3.05
N VAL A 55 -21.14 0.38 -4.31
CA VAL A 55 -20.21 -0.17 -5.32
C VAL A 55 -18.76 -0.01 -4.85
N HIS A 56 -18.41 1.18 -4.36
CA HIS A 56 -17.09 1.49 -3.84
C HIS A 56 -16.71 0.56 -2.68
N LYS A 57 -17.59 0.42 -1.70
CA LYS A 57 -17.38 -0.49 -0.57
C LYS A 57 -17.25 -1.94 -1.04
N HIS A 58 -18.08 -2.37 -1.98
CA HIS A 58 -18.07 -3.73 -2.49
C HIS A 58 -16.77 -4.06 -3.23
N ILE A 59 -16.36 -3.21 -4.18
CA ILE A 59 -15.09 -3.35 -4.92
C ILE A 59 -13.89 -3.22 -3.99
N SER A 60 -13.91 -2.28 -3.03
CA SER A 60 -12.83 -2.14 -2.05
C SER A 60 -12.70 -3.39 -1.19
N THR A 61 -13.80 -3.93 -0.66
CA THR A 61 -13.80 -5.19 0.12
C THR A 61 -13.26 -6.35 -0.70
N PHE A 62 -13.67 -6.44 -1.97
CA PHE A 62 -13.15 -7.43 -2.91
C PHE A 62 -11.63 -7.28 -3.11
N LEU A 63 -11.11 -6.08 -3.37
CA LEU A 63 -9.68 -5.84 -3.60
C LEU A 63 -8.80 -6.07 -2.36
N HIS A 64 -9.36 -5.95 -1.16
CA HIS A 64 -8.66 -6.31 0.08
C HIS A 64 -8.58 -7.83 0.31
N ASN A 65 -9.33 -8.63 -0.44
CA ASN A 65 -9.23 -10.09 -0.35
C ASN A 65 -7.92 -10.56 -1.00
N PRO A 66 -7.01 -11.24 -0.26
CA PRO A 66 -5.74 -11.71 -0.81
C PRO A 66 -5.91 -12.70 -1.97
N SER A 67 -7.06 -13.38 -2.07
CA SER A 67 -7.36 -14.27 -3.19
C SER A 67 -7.38 -13.54 -4.54
N CYS A 68 -7.68 -12.23 -4.56
CA CYS A 68 -7.67 -11.42 -5.78
C CYS A 68 -6.26 -11.20 -6.36
N LEU A 69 -5.20 -11.46 -5.57
CA LEU A 69 -3.82 -11.38 -6.04
C LEU A 69 -3.43 -12.58 -6.94
N TYR A 70 -4.23 -13.65 -6.91
CA TYR A 70 -4.14 -14.73 -7.88
C TYR A 70 -4.83 -14.28 -9.17
N VAL A 71 -4.04 -13.94 -10.18
CA VAL A 71 -4.53 -13.51 -11.51
C VAL A 71 -5.18 -14.67 -12.29
N ASP A 72 -5.20 -15.86 -11.70
CA ASP A 72 -5.80 -17.07 -12.23
C ASP A 72 -7.30 -17.10 -11.90
N GLU A 73 -8.13 -17.12 -12.95
CA GLU A 73 -9.60 -17.04 -12.83
C GLU A 73 -10.18 -18.14 -11.94
N GLU A 74 -9.59 -19.34 -11.94
CA GLU A 74 -10.07 -20.46 -11.13
C GLU A 74 -9.89 -20.26 -9.62
N LYS A 75 -8.98 -19.37 -9.22
CA LYS A 75 -8.64 -19.10 -7.81
C LYS A 75 -9.25 -17.78 -7.32
N MET A 76 -9.98 -17.09 -8.18
CA MET A 76 -10.68 -15.87 -7.82
C MET A 76 -11.81 -16.17 -6.84
N PRO A 77 -12.15 -15.22 -5.95
CA PRO A 77 -13.19 -15.45 -4.95
C PRO A 77 -14.57 -15.43 -5.62
N LEU A 78 -15.58 -16.02 -4.97
CA LEU A 78 -16.92 -16.22 -5.56
C LEU A 78 -17.55 -14.92 -6.06
N GLU A 79 -17.31 -13.80 -5.37
CA GLU A 79 -17.80 -12.47 -5.77
C GLU A 79 -17.30 -12.05 -7.16
N TYR A 80 -16.12 -12.52 -7.58
CA TYR A 80 -15.60 -12.27 -8.92
C TYR A 80 -16.52 -12.86 -10.00
N HIS A 81 -16.99 -14.09 -9.78
CA HIS A 81 -17.82 -14.82 -10.73
C HIS A 81 -19.26 -14.28 -10.80
N GLU A 82 -19.68 -13.47 -9.82
CA GLU A 82 -20.97 -12.78 -9.84
C GLU A 82 -20.99 -11.56 -10.77
N PHE A 83 -19.82 -11.00 -11.12
CA PHE A 83 -19.74 -9.85 -12.04
C PHE A 83 -20.02 -10.23 -13.49
N PRO A 84 -20.50 -9.28 -14.33
CA PRO A 84 -20.55 -9.49 -15.78
C PRO A 84 -19.17 -9.76 -16.39
N GLU A 85 -19.12 -10.58 -17.45
CA GLU A 85 -17.86 -11.02 -18.10
C GLU A 85 -16.93 -9.85 -18.51
N HIS A 86 -17.47 -8.74 -19.02
CA HIS A 86 -16.66 -7.59 -19.39
C HIS A 86 -16.08 -6.84 -18.18
N VAL A 87 -16.77 -6.89 -17.03
CA VAL A 87 -16.27 -6.32 -15.76
C VAL A 87 -15.18 -7.20 -15.19
N GLN A 88 -15.37 -8.52 -15.23
CA GLN A 88 -14.37 -9.52 -14.86
C GLN A 88 -13.05 -9.30 -15.63
N GLN A 89 -13.13 -9.16 -16.94
CA GLN A 89 -11.97 -8.86 -17.79
C GLN A 89 -11.28 -7.53 -17.43
N ALA A 90 -12.06 -6.49 -17.12
CA ALA A 90 -11.51 -5.20 -16.70
C ALA A 90 -10.78 -5.31 -15.35
N ILE A 91 -11.35 -6.03 -14.39
CA ILE A 91 -10.73 -6.32 -13.09
C ILE A 91 -9.41 -7.07 -13.27
N LEU A 92 -9.39 -8.15 -14.05
CA LEU A 92 -8.16 -8.90 -14.33
C LEU A 92 -7.07 -8.05 -14.97
N THR A 93 -7.47 -7.20 -15.93
CA THR A 93 -6.53 -6.31 -16.62
C THR A 93 -5.91 -5.31 -15.65
N CYS A 94 -6.73 -4.68 -14.80
CA CYS A 94 -6.26 -3.79 -13.74
C CYS A 94 -5.32 -4.50 -12.75
N LEU A 95 -5.72 -5.68 -12.28
CA LEU A 95 -4.94 -6.47 -11.32
C LEU A 95 -3.61 -6.92 -11.91
N ARG A 96 -3.56 -7.34 -13.18
CA ARG A 96 -2.31 -7.72 -13.86
C ARG A 96 -1.28 -6.60 -13.83
N VAL A 97 -1.71 -5.37 -14.10
CA VAL A 97 -0.80 -4.20 -14.12
C VAL A 97 -0.40 -3.78 -12.70
N ARG A 98 -1.33 -3.83 -11.73
CA ARG A 98 -1.12 -3.26 -10.39
C ARG A 98 -0.88 -4.28 -9.28
N LYS A 99 -0.73 -5.56 -9.62
CA LYS A 99 -0.57 -6.66 -8.66
C LYS A 99 0.51 -6.37 -7.61
N ASN A 100 1.70 -5.97 -8.05
CA ASN A 100 2.82 -5.74 -7.15
C ASN A 100 2.55 -4.58 -6.18
N GLN A 101 1.93 -3.49 -6.68
CA GLN A 101 1.56 -2.34 -5.85
C GLN A 101 0.53 -2.73 -4.80
N LEU A 102 -0.53 -3.42 -5.22
CA LEU A 102 -1.59 -3.89 -4.33
C LEU A 102 -1.06 -4.90 -3.31
N THR A 103 -0.19 -5.83 -3.73
CA THR A 103 0.43 -6.83 -2.85
C THR A 103 1.28 -6.15 -1.78
N ASN A 104 2.14 -5.20 -2.18
CA ASN A 104 2.97 -4.45 -1.24
C ASN A 104 2.12 -3.64 -0.26
N ALA A 105 1.06 -2.99 -0.74
CA ALA A 105 0.15 -2.21 0.10
C ALA A 105 -0.56 -3.08 1.14
N LEU A 106 -1.13 -4.21 0.73
CA LEU A 106 -1.81 -5.16 1.62
C LEU A 106 -0.84 -5.83 2.61
N LEU A 107 0.36 -6.20 2.14
CA LEU A 107 1.41 -6.74 3.01
C LEU A 107 1.87 -5.71 4.03
N TYR A 108 2.07 -4.47 3.64
CA TYR A 108 2.44 -3.37 4.54
C TYR A 108 1.32 -3.08 5.55
N GLU A 109 0.07 -3.07 5.12
CA GLU A 109 -1.09 -2.91 6.00
C GLU A 109 -1.14 -4.04 7.03
N TYR A 110 -0.96 -5.29 6.60
CA TYR A 110 -0.92 -6.45 7.48
C TYR A 110 0.28 -6.41 8.42
N SER A 111 1.50 -6.21 7.90
CA SER A 111 2.73 -6.19 8.68
C SER A 111 2.69 -5.08 9.71
N SER A 112 2.28 -3.87 9.35
CA SER A 112 2.22 -2.74 10.29
C SER A 112 1.20 -2.92 11.43
N ARG A 113 0.22 -3.81 11.27
CA ARG A 113 -0.74 -4.18 12.33
C ARG A 113 -0.20 -5.28 13.24
N HIS A 114 0.62 -6.18 12.72
CA HIS A 114 0.97 -7.44 13.40
C HIS A 114 2.44 -7.58 13.79
N ILE A 115 3.34 -6.86 13.13
CA ILE A 115 4.80 -6.99 13.22
C ILE A 115 5.43 -5.60 13.33
N LEU A 116 6.54 -5.49 14.05
CA LEU A 116 7.37 -4.29 14.04
C LEU A 116 7.91 -4.06 12.62
N THR A 117 7.40 -3.04 11.93
CA THR A 117 7.77 -2.73 10.55
C THR A 117 8.51 -1.38 10.52
N MET A 118 9.71 -1.34 9.94
CA MET A 118 10.42 -0.08 9.69
C MET A 118 9.73 0.68 8.56
N LEU A 119 9.34 1.92 8.81
CA LEU A 119 8.62 2.78 7.89
C LEU A 119 9.59 3.63 7.06
N GLU A 120 10.49 4.30 7.75
CA GLU A 120 11.41 5.28 7.21
C GLU A 120 12.62 5.40 8.14
N PHE A 121 13.68 6.02 7.66
CA PHE A 121 14.84 6.33 8.46
C PHE A 121 15.31 7.75 8.13
N ASP A 122 15.81 8.44 9.13
CA ASP A 122 16.48 9.72 8.98
C ASP A 122 17.87 9.64 9.61
N TRP A 123 18.81 10.44 9.14
CA TRP A 123 20.18 10.40 9.61
C TRP A 123 20.81 11.78 9.66
N ARG A 124 21.73 11.96 10.59
CA ARG A 124 22.48 13.20 10.76
C ARG A 124 23.89 12.94 11.27
N LEU A 125 24.85 13.65 10.69
CA LEU A 125 26.24 13.58 11.11
C LEU A 125 26.50 14.60 12.24
N LYS A 126 27.01 14.13 13.37
CA LYS A 126 27.46 14.95 14.49
C LYS A 126 28.98 14.98 14.54
N TYR A 127 29.54 16.16 14.76
CA TYR A 127 30.95 16.31 15.10
C TYR A 127 31.07 16.49 16.60
N VAL A 128 31.55 15.46 17.30
CA VAL A 128 31.78 15.55 18.74
C VAL A 128 33.21 16.02 18.97
N MET A 129 33.38 17.05 19.80
CA MET A 129 34.70 17.54 20.21
C MET A 129 35.06 16.95 21.58
N GLY A 130 36.18 16.24 21.65
CA GLY A 130 36.74 15.78 22.93
C GLY A 130 37.08 16.97 23.85
N SER A 131 36.70 16.87 25.13
CA SER A 131 36.86 17.95 26.12
C SER A 131 38.26 18.00 26.77
N SER A 132 39.17 17.07 26.43
CA SER A 132 40.49 16.98 27.02
C SER A 132 41.58 17.63 26.15
N LYS A 133 42.55 18.30 26.79
CA LYS A 133 43.68 19.01 26.14
C LYS A 133 44.56 18.13 25.23
N MET A 134 44.37 16.80 25.20
CA MET A 134 45.17 15.86 24.43
C MET A 134 44.38 15.01 23.43
N ALA A 135 43.05 15.16 23.32
CA ALA A 135 42.24 14.44 22.35
C ALA A 135 41.43 15.41 21.50
N SER A 136 42.10 16.12 20.59
CA SER A 136 41.46 16.84 19.48
C SER A 136 41.00 15.88 18.38
N ILE A 137 40.55 14.68 18.74
CA ILE A 137 40.01 13.71 17.79
C ILE A 137 38.61 14.20 17.45
N ARG A 138 38.47 14.70 16.22
CA ARG A 138 37.17 15.02 15.60
C ARG A 138 36.69 13.73 14.95
N GLU A 139 36.02 12.89 15.72
CA GLU A 139 35.36 11.72 15.15
C GLU A 139 33.94 12.12 14.74
N PRO A 140 33.59 11.96 13.45
CA PRO A 140 32.23 12.12 13.01
C PRO A 140 31.41 10.91 13.49
N LEU A 141 30.32 11.17 14.22
CA LEU A 141 29.35 10.15 14.62
C LEU A 141 28.08 10.31 13.79
N LEU A 142 27.53 9.20 13.32
CA LEU A 142 26.22 9.15 12.68
C LEU A 142 25.16 8.97 13.75
N GLN A 143 24.21 9.89 13.86
CA GLN A 143 22.93 9.60 14.50
C GLN A 143 21.97 9.10 13.41
N LEU A 144 21.41 7.91 13.61
CA LEU A 144 20.45 7.25 12.75
C LEU A 144 19.15 7.04 13.53
N ASP A 145 18.07 7.61 13.02
CA ASP A 145 16.74 7.50 13.61
C ASP A 145 15.90 6.56 12.73
N LEU A 146 15.58 5.37 13.24
CA LEU A 146 14.73 4.40 12.55
C LEU A 146 13.29 4.55 13.04
N ILE A 147 12.38 4.89 12.14
CA ILE A 147 10.96 5.06 12.45
C ILE A 147 10.27 3.72 12.24
N LEU A 148 9.81 3.12 13.33
CA LEU A 148 9.19 1.81 13.39
C LEU A 148 7.70 1.94 13.71
N LYS A 149 6.90 1.01 13.21
CA LYS A 149 5.48 0.90 13.53
C LYS A 149 5.18 -0.45 14.15
N GLU A 150 4.61 -0.44 15.35
CA GLU A 150 4.04 -1.63 15.99
C GLU A 150 2.62 -1.31 16.47
N LYS A 151 1.64 -2.13 16.06
CA LYS A 151 0.27 -2.15 16.62
C LYS A 151 -0.34 -0.75 16.81
N GLN A 152 -0.15 0.13 15.82
CA GLN A 152 -0.64 1.52 15.74
C GLN A 152 0.19 2.60 16.43
N ALA A 153 1.27 2.27 17.15
CA ALA A 153 2.21 3.25 17.67
C ALA A 153 3.43 3.39 16.75
N ASN A 154 3.81 4.63 16.47
CA ASN A 154 5.11 4.92 15.86
C ASN A 154 6.14 5.03 16.98
N GLN A 155 7.24 4.30 16.86
CA GLN A 155 8.40 4.36 17.74
C GLN A 155 9.61 4.81 16.94
N ILE A 156 10.45 5.65 17.53
CA ILE A 156 11.74 6.01 16.95
C ILE A 156 12.82 5.24 17.71
N LEU A 157 13.63 4.48 16.98
CA LEU A 157 14.85 3.86 17.50
C LEU A 157 16.03 4.72 17.06
N GLU A 158 16.59 5.47 18.02
CA GLU A 158 17.76 6.33 17.81
C GLU A 158 19.04 5.53 18.08
N LEU A 159 19.94 5.50 17.11
CA LEU A 159 21.26 4.88 17.18
C LEU A 159 22.33 5.93 16.95
N GLU A 160 23.40 5.90 17.74
CA GLU A 160 24.60 6.70 17.48
C GLU A 160 25.73 5.73 17.15
N LEU A 161 26.28 5.86 15.94
CA LEU A 161 27.20 4.90 15.35
C LEU A 161 28.46 5.62 14.87
N ASN A 162 29.62 5.03 15.16
CA ASN A 162 30.84 5.36 14.44
C ASN A 162 30.88 4.65 13.08
N LYS A 163 31.93 4.91 12.30
CA LYS A 163 32.06 4.34 10.95
C LYS A 163 32.09 2.80 10.96
N ASP A 164 32.86 2.20 11.86
CA ASP A 164 33.04 0.75 11.91
C ASP A 164 31.74 0.05 12.34
N GLU A 165 30.99 0.65 13.28
CA GLU A 165 29.67 0.16 13.70
C GLU A 165 28.64 0.27 12.58
N LEU A 166 28.65 1.37 11.81
CA LEU A 166 27.79 1.52 10.63
C LEU A 166 28.10 0.45 9.58
N ASP A 167 29.38 0.21 9.29
CA ASP A 167 29.81 -0.83 8.35
C ASP A 167 29.31 -2.21 8.81
N LEU A 168 29.34 -2.51 10.11
CA LEU A 168 28.77 -3.76 10.65
C LEU A 168 27.26 -3.86 10.44
N VAL A 169 26.51 -2.78 10.68
CA VAL A 169 25.05 -2.74 10.48
C VAL A 169 24.70 -2.96 9.00
N ILE A 170 25.40 -2.28 8.08
CA ILE A 170 25.18 -2.42 6.64
C ILE A 170 25.43 -3.88 6.22
N ASN A 171 26.58 -4.44 6.59
CA ASN A 171 26.93 -5.83 6.25
C ASN A 171 25.91 -6.84 6.79
N ALA A 172 25.42 -6.64 8.02
CA ALA A 172 24.40 -7.50 8.61
C ALA A 172 23.08 -7.46 7.82
N ILE A 173 22.64 -6.27 7.40
CA ILE A 173 21.42 -6.08 6.61
C ILE A 173 21.57 -6.68 5.21
N GLU A 174 22.69 -6.41 4.53
CA GLU A 174 22.97 -6.93 3.18
C GLU A 174 23.02 -8.46 3.13
N THR A 175 23.49 -9.11 4.21
CA THR A 175 23.51 -10.56 4.34
C THR A 175 22.10 -11.17 4.41
N VAL A 176 21.11 -10.43 4.93
CA VAL A 176 19.71 -10.90 5.01
C VAL A 176 18.97 -10.70 3.68
N ILE A 177 19.43 -9.75 2.85
CA ILE A 177 18.80 -9.41 1.57
C ILE A 177 19.38 -10.22 0.39
N SER A 178 20.60 -10.76 0.52
CA SER A 178 21.29 -11.59 -0.50
C SER A 178 20.85 -13.06 -0.47
#